data_AF-A0A961FP19-F1
#
_entry.id   AF-A0A961FP19-F1
#
_cell.length_a   1.000
_cell.length_b   1.000
_cell.length_c   1.000
_cell.angle_alpha   90.00
_cell.angle_beta   90.00
_cell.angle_gamma   90.00
#
_symmetry.space_group_name_H-M   'P 1'
#
loop_
_entity.id
_entity.type
_entity.pdbx_description
1 polymer ?
#
loop_
_entity_poly.entity_id
_entity_poly.type
_entity_poly.pdbx_seq_one_letter_code
_entity_poly.pdbx_strand_id
1 'polypeptide(L)'
;MAASSAVAVFSPISAEETSTENGVVDVEVISAAAEGEPDLAAGAEHFAKVCAQCHGARGEGNVELKTPSIANLPDWYVSAQIGKFQRHWRGTKPEDVQGIQMHAIAQSLDPVAVRDLAGYIRSLEIVPTQVTLDGGNAERGAELFRERCMECHRYNGRGESAFRSGQLIGLQDWYIVAQLTKFRDGIRGHKEDDLEGGKMHRVTEKMTEESFLDLAAHIADLAERYKDERPRRRR
;
A
#
# COMPACT_ATOMS: atom_id res chain seq x y z
N MET A 1 3.74 -64.22 -47.80
CA MET A 1 4.70 -63.27 -48.41
C MET A 1 4.23 -61.88 -48.00
N ALA A 2 4.75 -61.32 -46.90
CA ALA A 2 5.87 -60.35 -46.84
C ALA A 2 5.47 -58.99 -47.47
N ALA A 3 5.76 -57.80 -46.97
CA ALA A 3 6.33 -57.25 -45.73
C ALA A 3 6.21 -55.71 -45.82
N SER A 4 6.46 -55.01 -44.70
CA SER A 4 7.19 -53.73 -44.60
C SER A 4 6.56 -52.38 -45.03
N SER A 5 6.40 -51.55 -43.99
CA SER A 5 7.05 -50.24 -43.72
C SER A 5 6.75 -48.96 -44.53
N ALA A 6 6.62 -47.89 -43.71
CA ALA A 6 6.61 -46.45 -43.96
C ALA A 6 7.70 -45.94 -44.93
N VAL A 7 7.61 -44.75 -45.53
CA VAL A 7 7.89 -43.42 -44.93
C VAL A 7 7.24 -42.32 -45.78
N ALA A 8 6.56 -41.35 -45.15
CA ALA A 8 6.27 -40.05 -45.76
C ALA A 8 6.86 -38.94 -44.88
N VAL A 9 7.56 -38.03 -45.54
CA VAL A 9 8.53 -37.07 -45.04
C VAL A 9 7.81 -35.88 -44.37
N PHE A 10 8.26 -35.51 -43.17
CA PHE A 10 7.80 -34.34 -42.44
C PHE A 10 8.66 -33.13 -42.84
N SER A 11 8.05 -32.14 -43.50
CA SER A 11 8.62 -30.79 -43.64
C SER A 11 7.83 -29.84 -42.72
N PRO A 12 8.49 -29.01 -41.88
CA PRO A 12 7.81 -28.00 -41.10
C PRO A 12 7.57 -26.74 -41.95
N ILE A 13 6.35 -26.19 -41.88
CA ILE A 13 6.00 -24.87 -42.43
C ILE A 13 5.77 -23.91 -41.25
N SER A 14 6.50 -22.79 -41.31
CA SER A 14 6.35 -21.48 -40.64
C SER A 14 6.00 -21.39 -39.16
N ALA A 15 6.98 -20.91 -38.38
CA ALA A 15 6.71 -20.06 -37.23
C ALA A 15 6.55 -18.61 -37.73
N GLU A 16 5.32 -18.10 -37.73
CA GLU A 16 5.07 -16.66 -37.85
C GLU A 16 5.16 -16.03 -36.46
N GLU A 17 5.98 -14.99 -36.37
CA GLU A 17 6.10 -14.08 -35.25
C GLU A 17 4.76 -13.41 -34.95
N THR A 18 4.30 -13.50 -33.70
CA THR A 18 3.38 -12.50 -33.14
C THR A 18 4.15 -11.65 -32.15
N SER A 19 4.59 -10.50 -32.64
CA SER A 19 5.08 -9.36 -31.86
C SER A 19 3.99 -8.92 -30.88
N THR A 20 4.27 -9.01 -29.59
CA THR A 20 3.49 -8.31 -28.57
C THR A 20 4.14 -6.97 -28.31
N GLU A 21 3.63 -5.95 -29.01
CA GLU A 21 3.80 -4.56 -28.59
C GLU A 21 2.97 -4.30 -27.33
N ASN A 22 3.53 -3.49 -26.44
CA ASN A 22 2.88 -2.80 -25.32
C ASN A 22 2.47 -3.67 -24.12
N GLY A 23 3.45 -3.86 -23.23
CA GLY A 23 3.27 -4.32 -21.86
C GLY A 23 2.57 -3.30 -20.97
N VAL A 24 1.28 -3.11 -21.19
CA VAL A 24 0.35 -2.56 -20.20
C VAL A 24 -0.46 -3.74 -19.69
N VAL A 25 -0.08 -4.27 -18.53
CA VAL A 25 -0.94 -5.20 -17.80
C VAL A 25 -2.11 -4.40 -17.22
N ASP A 26 -3.25 -4.49 -17.90
CA ASP A 26 -4.50 -3.81 -17.53
C ASP A 26 -4.85 -4.02 -16.05
N VAL A 27 -5.34 -2.94 -15.44
CA VAL A 27 -5.78 -2.86 -14.04
C VAL A 27 -6.84 -3.92 -13.69
N GLU A 28 -7.51 -4.51 -14.69
CA GLU A 28 -8.47 -5.60 -14.54
C GLU A 28 -7.83 -6.92 -14.05
N VAL A 29 -6.55 -7.20 -14.33
CA VAL A 29 -5.96 -8.53 -14.09
C VAL A 29 -5.66 -8.81 -12.62
N ILE A 30 -5.52 -7.79 -11.76
CA ILE A 30 -5.38 -7.99 -10.29
C ILE A 30 -6.73 -7.92 -9.56
N SER A 31 -7.81 -7.53 -10.26
CA SER A 31 -9.17 -7.58 -9.71
C SER A 31 -9.78 -8.99 -9.74
N ALA A 32 -9.24 -9.91 -10.54
CA ALA A 32 -9.86 -11.21 -10.80
C ALA A 32 -9.27 -12.40 -9.99
N ALA A 33 -8.18 -12.22 -9.25
CA ALA A 33 -7.40 -13.39 -8.80
C ALA A 33 -7.63 -13.86 -7.35
N ALA A 34 -8.59 -13.30 -6.61
CA ALA A 34 -9.04 -13.90 -5.35
C ALA A 34 -10.53 -13.64 -5.11
N GLU A 35 -11.40 -14.23 -5.92
CA GLU A 35 -12.82 -14.28 -5.59
C GLU A 35 -13.04 -14.96 -4.23
N GLY A 36 -13.96 -14.42 -3.42
CA GLY A 36 -14.31 -14.94 -2.10
C GLY A 36 -13.95 -14.01 -0.93
N GLU A 37 -14.57 -14.27 0.22
CA GLU A 37 -14.25 -13.59 1.49
C GLU A 37 -12.83 -13.98 1.97
N PRO A 38 -12.11 -13.07 2.66
CA PRO A 38 -10.80 -13.38 3.21
C PRO A 38 -10.86 -14.47 4.29
N ASP A 39 -9.93 -15.42 4.23
CA ASP A 39 -9.70 -16.37 5.31
C ASP A 39 -8.80 -15.72 6.38
N LEU A 40 -9.40 -15.29 7.49
CA LEU A 40 -8.68 -14.62 8.56
C LEU A 40 -7.69 -15.54 9.29
N ALA A 41 -7.93 -16.85 9.33
CA ALA A 41 -7.02 -17.80 9.98
C ALA A 41 -5.77 -18.01 9.14
N ALA A 42 -5.94 -18.21 7.83
CA ALA A 42 -4.82 -18.26 6.89
C ALA A 42 -4.03 -16.94 6.87
N GLY A 43 -4.74 -15.80 6.87
CA GLY A 43 -4.13 -14.48 6.97
C GLY A 43 -3.32 -14.28 8.25
N ALA A 44 -3.83 -14.74 9.40
CA ALA A 44 -3.13 -14.67 10.68
C ALA A 44 -1.84 -15.50 10.68
N GLU A 45 -1.90 -16.73 10.14
CA GLU A 45 -0.74 -17.62 10.04
C GLU A 45 0.34 -17.02 9.14
N HIS A 46 -0.05 -16.51 7.97
CA HIS A 46 0.89 -15.85 7.05
C HIS A 46 1.49 -14.60 7.69
N PHE A 47 0.67 -13.76 8.32
CA PHE A 47 1.13 -12.54 8.99
C PHE A 47 2.19 -12.85 10.05
N ALA A 48 1.95 -13.85 10.90
CA ALA A 48 2.90 -14.26 11.93
C ALA A 48 4.24 -14.72 11.35
N LYS A 49 4.22 -15.40 10.19
CA LYS A 49 5.42 -15.93 9.52
C LYS A 49 6.23 -14.86 8.80
N VAL A 50 5.58 -13.91 8.12
CA VAL A 50 6.27 -13.01 7.18
C VAL A 50 6.24 -11.55 7.64
N CYS A 51 5.11 -11.08 8.13
CA CYS A 51 4.88 -9.65 8.38
C CYS A 51 5.32 -9.23 9.79
N ALA A 52 5.02 -10.06 10.80
CA ALA A 52 5.19 -9.72 12.20
C ALA A 52 6.65 -9.47 12.62
N GLN A 53 7.61 -10.04 11.90
CA GLN A 53 9.05 -9.86 12.14
C GLN A 53 9.48 -8.39 11.98
N CYS A 54 8.83 -7.67 11.06
CA CYS A 54 9.12 -6.27 10.76
C CYS A 54 8.04 -5.35 11.31
N HIS A 55 6.77 -5.69 11.11
CA HIS A 55 5.63 -4.85 11.50
C HIS A 55 5.14 -5.09 12.93
N GLY A 56 5.74 -6.01 13.68
CA GLY A 56 5.32 -6.36 15.03
C GLY A 56 4.15 -7.35 15.08
N ALA A 57 4.01 -8.05 16.20
CA ALA A 57 3.01 -9.12 16.38
C ALA A 57 1.57 -8.61 16.28
N ARG A 58 1.33 -7.34 16.60
CA ARG A 58 0.03 -6.67 16.49
C ARG A 58 -0.04 -5.72 15.29
N GLY A 59 0.99 -5.71 14.43
CA GLY A 59 1.09 -4.76 13.33
C GLY A 59 1.39 -3.33 13.78
N GLU A 60 1.95 -3.13 14.98
CA GLU A 60 2.24 -1.83 15.58
C GLU A 60 3.41 -1.06 14.93
N GLY A 61 4.18 -1.72 14.07
CA GLY A 61 5.42 -1.22 13.50
C GLY A 61 6.58 -1.22 14.49
N ASN A 62 7.77 -0.88 14.00
CA ASN A 62 8.98 -0.79 14.80
C ASN A 62 9.82 0.40 14.31
N VAL A 63 10.03 1.38 15.19
CA VAL A 63 10.78 2.61 14.88
C VAL A 63 12.26 2.33 14.59
N GLU A 64 12.88 1.38 15.29
CA GLU A 64 14.29 1.00 15.10
C GLU A 64 14.50 0.38 13.71
N LEU A 65 13.54 -0.43 13.26
CA LEU A 65 13.54 -1.02 11.92
C LEU A 65 12.99 -0.07 10.84
N LYS A 66 12.46 1.11 11.24
CA LYS A 66 11.73 2.05 10.37
C LYS A 66 10.58 1.39 9.61
N THR A 67 9.89 0.47 10.25
CA THR A 67 8.73 -0.26 9.71
C THR A 67 7.44 0.35 10.27
N PRO A 68 6.50 0.75 9.41
CA PRO A 68 5.29 1.43 9.88
C PRO A 68 4.32 0.48 10.56
N SER A 69 3.41 1.06 11.32
CA SER A 69 2.18 0.40 11.72
C SER A 69 1.36 0.07 10.48
N ILE A 70 0.82 -1.14 10.45
CA ILE A 70 -0.13 -1.59 9.43
C ILE A 70 -1.45 -2.04 10.05
N ALA A 71 -1.55 -2.07 11.38
CA ALA A 71 -2.74 -2.51 12.08
C ALA A 71 -3.97 -1.70 11.69
N ASN A 72 -5.08 -2.40 11.45
CA ASN A 72 -6.37 -1.82 11.10
C ASN A 72 -6.40 -1.05 9.77
N LEU A 73 -5.37 -1.16 8.92
CA LEU A 73 -5.46 -0.58 7.59
C LEU A 73 -6.60 -1.25 6.81
N PRO A 74 -7.41 -0.49 6.06
CA PRO A 74 -8.47 -1.06 5.24
C PRO A 74 -7.92 -2.09 4.25
N ASP A 75 -8.61 -3.21 4.11
CA ASP A 75 -8.26 -4.30 3.20
C ASP A 75 -8.00 -3.82 1.77
N TRP A 76 -8.90 -2.99 1.22
CA TRP A 76 -8.75 -2.40 -0.11
C TRP A 76 -7.45 -1.59 -0.25
N TYR A 77 -7.03 -0.91 0.82
CA TYR A 77 -5.81 -0.10 0.81
C TYR A 77 -4.58 -1.00 0.90
N VAL A 78 -4.60 -2.03 1.75
CA VAL A 78 -3.51 -3.02 1.87
C VAL A 78 -3.28 -3.70 0.52
N SER A 79 -4.34 -4.24 -0.09
CA SER A 79 -4.27 -4.88 -1.41
C SER A 79 -3.76 -3.92 -2.48
N ALA A 80 -4.23 -2.66 -2.48
CA ALA A 80 -3.73 -1.65 -3.41
C ALA A 80 -2.23 -1.35 -3.21
N GLN A 81 -1.75 -1.24 -1.96
CA GLN A 81 -0.32 -0.98 -1.72
C GLN A 81 0.56 -2.17 -2.11
N ILE A 82 0.17 -3.40 -1.78
CA ILE A 82 0.89 -4.61 -2.21
C ILE A 82 0.92 -4.67 -3.74
N GLY A 83 -0.22 -4.42 -4.40
CA GLY A 83 -0.29 -4.37 -5.86
C GLY A 83 0.60 -3.29 -6.48
N LYS A 84 0.83 -2.16 -5.81
CA LYS A 84 1.78 -1.12 -6.26
C LYS A 84 3.24 -1.55 -6.12
N PHE A 85 3.58 -2.31 -5.08
CA PHE A 85 4.88 -2.94 -4.98
C PHE A 85 5.07 -4.01 -6.05
N GLN A 86 4.08 -4.89 -6.27
CA GLN A 86 4.12 -5.92 -7.31
C GLN A 86 4.34 -5.33 -8.71
N ARG A 87 3.67 -4.20 -9.03
CA ARG A 87 3.82 -3.47 -10.30
C ARG A 87 5.07 -2.59 -10.38
N HIS A 88 5.98 -2.64 -9.40
CA HIS A 88 7.20 -1.81 -9.39
C HIS A 88 6.94 -0.29 -9.31
N TRP A 89 5.76 0.13 -8.85
CA TRP A 89 5.40 1.54 -8.66
C TRP A 89 5.92 2.10 -7.33
N ARG A 90 6.25 1.21 -6.38
CA ARG A 90 6.88 1.52 -5.09
C ARG A 90 8.09 0.60 -4.86
N GLY A 91 9.07 1.06 -4.09
CA GLY A 91 10.19 0.23 -3.67
C GLY A 91 11.21 -0.14 -4.75
N THR A 92 11.30 0.64 -5.82
CA THR A 92 12.29 0.42 -6.89
C THR A 92 13.37 1.50 -6.97
N LYS A 93 13.17 2.62 -6.28
CA LYS A 93 14.15 3.70 -6.22
C LYS A 93 15.17 3.45 -5.11
N PRO A 94 16.48 3.69 -5.33
CA PRO A 94 17.51 3.51 -4.30
C PRO A 94 17.25 4.28 -3.00
N GLU A 95 16.57 5.43 -3.10
CA GLU A 95 16.23 6.28 -1.95
C GLU A 95 15.10 5.66 -1.08
N ASP A 96 14.35 4.69 -1.60
CA ASP A 96 13.24 4.02 -0.91
C ASP A 96 13.67 2.71 -0.25
N VAL A 97 14.70 2.75 0.61
CA VAL A 97 15.30 1.56 1.24
C VAL A 97 14.27 0.62 1.87
N GLN A 98 13.33 1.16 2.68
CA GLN A 98 12.26 0.36 3.29
C GLN A 98 11.25 -0.14 2.25
N GLY A 99 11.02 0.64 1.20
CA GLY A 99 10.16 0.22 0.10
C GLY A 99 10.77 -0.92 -0.70
N ILE A 100 12.09 -0.98 -0.89
CA ILE A 100 12.78 -2.10 -1.55
C ILE A 100 12.57 -3.41 -0.79
N GLN A 101 12.62 -3.37 0.54
CA GLN A 101 12.32 -4.56 1.36
C GLN A 101 10.87 -5.01 1.16
N MET A 102 9.91 -4.08 1.24
CA MET A 102 8.50 -4.41 1.00
C MET A 102 8.20 -4.82 -0.43
N HIS A 103 8.95 -4.29 -1.41
CA HIS A 103 8.90 -4.71 -2.80
C HIS A 103 9.25 -6.19 -2.91
N ALA A 104 10.38 -6.62 -2.33
CA ALA A 104 10.80 -8.01 -2.34
C ALA A 104 9.77 -8.94 -1.68
N ILE A 105 9.22 -8.55 -0.52
CA ILE A 105 8.15 -9.33 0.15
C ILE A 105 6.89 -9.41 -0.71
N ALA A 106 6.47 -8.31 -1.34
CA ALA A 106 5.26 -8.29 -2.17
C ALA A 106 5.35 -9.21 -3.39
N GLN A 107 6.56 -9.42 -3.94
CA GLN A 107 6.78 -10.33 -5.07
C GLN A 107 6.57 -11.81 -4.71
N SER A 108 6.68 -12.19 -3.43
CA SER A 108 6.45 -13.57 -3.00
C SER A 108 4.99 -13.87 -2.63
N LEU A 109 4.09 -12.88 -2.71
CA LEU A 109 2.68 -13.04 -2.35
C LEU A 109 1.84 -13.35 -3.58
N ASP A 110 1.10 -14.45 -3.54
CA ASP A 110 0.04 -14.72 -4.50
C ASP A 110 -1.25 -13.94 -4.15
N PRO A 111 -2.20 -13.85 -5.08
CA PRO A 111 -3.43 -13.08 -4.86
C PRO A 111 -4.30 -13.54 -3.68
N VAL A 112 -4.32 -14.84 -3.37
CA VAL A 112 -5.07 -15.40 -2.23
C VAL A 112 -4.43 -14.95 -0.93
N ALA A 113 -3.10 -15.06 -0.83
CA ALA A 113 -2.34 -14.56 0.31
C ALA A 113 -2.54 -13.06 0.52
N VAL A 114 -2.56 -12.25 -0.56
CA VAL A 114 -2.83 -10.81 -0.46
C VAL A 114 -4.21 -10.54 0.13
N ARG A 115 -5.26 -11.22 -0.36
CA ARG A 115 -6.63 -11.09 0.16
C ARG A 115 -6.70 -11.44 1.64
N ASP A 116 -6.16 -12.60 2.02
CA ASP A 116 -6.26 -13.11 3.39
C ASP A 116 -5.46 -12.26 4.38
N LEU A 117 -4.25 -11.82 3.99
CA LEU A 117 -3.46 -10.84 4.75
C LEU A 117 -4.18 -9.50 4.90
N ALA A 118 -4.77 -8.97 3.82
CA ALA A 118 -5.51 -7.71 3.87
C ALA A 118 -6.72 -7.78 4.80
N GLY A 119 -7.47 -8.90 4.77
CA GLY A 119 -8.56 -9.17 5.69
C GLY A 119 -8.10 -9.26 7.14
N TYR A 120 -7.03 -10.02 7.41
CA TYR A 120 -6.47 -10.15 8.75
C TYR A 120 -5.94 -8.81 9.29
N ILE A 121 -5.16 -8.06 8.50
CA ILE A 121 -4.62 -6.75 8.89
C ILE A 121 -5.75 -5.77 9.25
N ARG A 122 -6.83 -5.75 8.46
CA ARG A 122 -8.03 -4.96 8.75
C ARG A 122 -8.69 -5.35 10.08
N SER A 123 -8.60 -6.62 10.47
CA SER A 123 -9.17 -7.12 11.72
C SER A 123 -8.37 -6.74 12.98
N LEU A 124 -7.09 -6.37 12.82
CA LEU A 124 -6.26 -5.92 13.93
C LEU A 124 -6.81 -4.62 14.53
N GLU A 125 -6.56 -4.45 15.83
CA GLU A 125 -6.89 -3.22 16.53
C GLU A 125 -5.88 -2.12 16.18
N ILE A 126 -6.34 -0.86 16.11
CA ILE A 126 -5.43 0.27 16.01
C ILE A 126 -4.55 0.25 17.26
N VAL A 127 -3.23 0.22 17.07
CA VAL A 127 -2.27 0.45 18.14
C VAL A 127 -1.96 1.95 18.15
N PRO A 128 -2.33 2.70 19.21
CA PRO A 128 -2.03 4.12 19.28
C PRO A 128 -0.52 4.36 19.17
N THR A 129 -0.13 5.22 18.22
CA THR A 129 1.25 5.61 18.01
C THR A 129 1.55 6.88 18.80
N GLN A 130 2.69 6.92 19.50
CA GLN A 130 3.15 8.11 20.22
C GLN A 130 3.71 9.15 19.23
N VAL A 131 3.61 10.44 19.58
CA VAL A 131 4.36 11.50 18.91
C VAL A 131 5.83 11.39 19.34
N THR A 132 6.72 11.36 18.36
CA THR A 132 8.17 11.18 18.52
C THR A 132 8.99 12.28 17.87
N LEU A 133 8.41 13.06 16.97
CA LEU A 133 9.06 14.17 16.29
C LEU A 133 8.79 15.51 16.99
N ASP A 134 9.85 16.29 17.16
CA ASP A 134 9.79 17.65 17.67
C ASP A 134 9.51 18.68 16.56
N GLY A 135 9.05 19.87 16.96
CA GLY A 135 8.96 21.05 16.08
C GLY A 135 7.69 21.17 15.25
N GLY A 136 6.75 20.22 15.35
CA GLY A 136 5.42 20.32 14.74
C GLY A 136 4.45 21.15 15.58
N ASN A 137 3.61 21.94 14.91
CA ASN A 137 2.50 22.68 15.50
C ASN A 137 1.16 22.10 15.03
N ALA A 138 0.43 21.46 15.94
CA ALA A 138 -0.83 20.79 15.64
C ALA A 138 -1.96 21.75 15.21
N GLU A 139 -1.94 23.03 15.64
CA GLU A 139 -2.94 24.02 15.23
C GLU A 139 -2.76 24.44 13.77
N ARG A 140 -1.51 24.73 13.36
CA ARG A 140 -1.18 24.97 11.94
C ARG A 140 -1.43 23.72 11.11
N GLY A 141 -1.08 22.55 11.63
CA GLY A 141 -1.38 21.26 11.02
C GLY A 141 -2.87 21.05 10.78
N ALA A 142 -3.73 21.47 11.72
CA ALA A 142 -5.18 21.39 11.58
C ALA A 142 -5.72 22.29 10.46
N GLU A 143 -5.15 23.49 10.29
CA GLU A 143 -5.47 24.39 9.18
C GLU A 143 -5.07 23.78 7.84
N LEU A 144 -3.81 23.38 7.70
CA LEU A 144 -3.29 22.71 6.50
C LEU A 144 -4.08 21.45 6.14
N PHE A 145 -4.42 20.63 7.14
CA PHE A 145 -5.18 19.41 6.94
C PHE A 145 -6.57 19.71 6.40
N ARG A 146 -7.25 20.73 6.92
CA ARG A 146 -8.58 21.17 6.45
C ARG A 146 -8.54 21.65 5.00
N GLU A 147 -7.51 22.39 4.64
CA GLU A 147 -7.38 22.96 3.29
C GLU A 147 -6.99 21.93 2.22
N ARG A 148 -6.13 20.96 2.57
CA ARG A 148 -5.45 20.12 1.57
C ARG A 148 -5.71 18.64 1.68
N CYS A 149 -6.08 18.14 2.86
CA CYS A 149 -6.13 16.70 3.13
C CYS A 149 -7.56 16.20 3.35
N MET A 150 -8.38 16.99 4.05
CA MET A 150 -9.67 16.58 4.59
C MET A 150 -10.68 16.15 3.52
N GLU A 151 -10.65 16.76 2.34
CA GLU A 151 -11.54 16.41 1.23
C GLU A 151 -11.44 14.91 0.89
N CYS A 152 -10.21 14.39 0.88
CA CYS A 152 -9.94 13.02 0.50
C CYS A 152 -9.75 12.08 1.71
N HIS A 153 -9.03 12.52 2.73
CA HIS A 153 -8.68 11.71 3.91
C HIS A 153 -9.71 11.78 5.05
N ARG A 154 -10.78 12.57 4.86
CA ARG A 154 -11.87 12.82 5.81
C ARG A 154 -11.43 13.60 7.05
N TYR A 155 -12.39 14.19 7.74
CA TYR A 155 -12.16 15.03 8.92
C TYR A 155 -11.51 14.28 10.09
N ASN A 156 -11.63 12.95 10.13
CA ASN A 156 -11.07 12.07 11.15
C ASN A 156 -9.81 11.31 10.68
N GLY A 157 -9.31 11.60 9.48
CA GLY A 157 -8.11 10.94 8.96
C GLY A 157 -8.28 9.44 8.69
N ARG A 158 -9.51 8.89 8.68
CA ARG A 158 -9.75 7.46 8.40
C ARG A 158 -9.71 7.10 6.91
N GLY A 159 -9.62 8.11 6.04
CA GLY A 159 -9.64 7.89 4.60
C GLY A 159 -11.02 7.50 4.09
N GLU A 160 -11.09 7.24 2.79
CA GLU A 160 -12.30 6.80 2.11
C GLU A 160 -11.96 6.03 0.83
N SER A 161 -12.59 4.86 0.68
CA SER A 161 -12.50 4.00 -0.51
C SER A 161 -12.96 4.70 -1.79
N ALA A 162 -14.06 5.47 -1.72
CA ALA A 162 -14.60 6.22 -2.86
C ALA A 162 -13.61 7.26 -3.42
N PHE A 163 -12.73 7.80 -2.57
CA PHE A 163 -11.65 8.70 -3.00
C PHE A 163 -10.31 8.00 -3.17
N ARG A 164 -10.26 6.69 -2.88
CA ARG A 164 -9.06 5.86 -2.85
C ARG A 164 -7.96 6.48 -1.98
N SER A 165 -8.38 7.08 -0.86
CA SER A 165 -7.50 7.74 0.10
C SER A 165 -7.40 6.91 1.36
N GLY A 166 -6.18 6.49 1.67
CA GLY A 166 -5.91 5.59 2.79
C GLY A 166 -6.13 6.25 4.15
N GLN A 167 -6.27 5.42 5.17
CA GLN A 167 -6.26 5.82 6.57
C GLN A 167 -4.90 6.42 6.96
N LEU A 168 -4.93 7.50 7.73
CA LEU A 168 -3.77 8.21 8.27
C LEU A 168 -3.62 7.99 9.77
N ILE A 169 -4.72 7.83 10.51
CA ILE A 169 -4.66 7.58 11.95
C ILE A 169 -4.09 6.19 12.27
N GLY A 170 -3.34 6.10 13.36
CA GLY A 170 -2.61 4.88 13.76
C GLY A 170 -1.28 4.67 13.02
N LEU A 171 -0.91 5.57 12.11
CA LEU A 171 0.44 5.63 11.54
C LEU A 171 1.33 6.52 12.41
N GLN A 172 2.60 6.14 12.52
CA GLN A 172 3.59 6.93 13.25
C GLN A 172 3.87 8.25 12.55
N ASP A 173 4.12 9.30 13.32
CA ASP A 173 4.46 10.64 12.82
C ASP A 173 5.69 10.65 11.91
N TRP A 174 6.76 9.95 12.30
CA TRP A 174 7.95 9.78 11.45
C TRP A 174 7.64 9.10 10.12
N TYR A 175 6.67 8.19 10.10
CA TYR A 175 6.26 7.53 8.88
C TYR A 175 5.44 8.46 7.99
N ILE A 176 4.52 9.23 8.58
CA ILE A 176 3.75 10.26 7.86
C ILE A 176 4.70 11.24 7.18
N VAL A 177 5.66 11.83 7.91
CA VAL A 177 6.66 12.74 7.34
C VAL A 177 7.42 12.05 6.20
N ALA A 178 7.96 10.85 6.44
CA ALA A 178 8.70 10.12 5.42
C ALA A 178 7.88 9.83 4.15
N GLN A 179 6.58 9.52 4.27
CA GLN A 179 5.72 9.29 3.11
C GLN A 179 5.41 10.59 2.36
N LEU A 180 5.14 11.69 3.08
CA LEU A 180 4.89 12.99 2.46
C LEU A 180 6.12 13.50 1.71
N THR A 181 7.32 13.36 2.30
CA THR A 181 8.60 13.63 1.64
C THR A 181 8.77 12.78 0.38
N LYS A 182 8.52 11.47 0.45
CA LYS A 182 8.60 10.58 -0.73
C LYS A 182 7.60 10.96 -1.83
N PHE A 183 6.41 11.42 -1.47
CA PHE A 183 5.46 11.94 -2.46
C PHE A 183 5.95 13.24 -3.08
N ARG A 184 6.40 14.22 -2.28
CA ARG A 184 6.93 15.50 -2.78
C ARG A 184 8.08 15.28 -3.75
N ASP A 185 9.01 14.43 -3.39
CA ASP A 185 10.25 14.19 -4.16
C ASP A 185 10.03 13.22 -5.34
N GLY A 186 8.78 12.82 -5.59
CA GLY A 186 8.41 11.89 -6.66
C GLY A 186 8.98 10.48 -6.47
N ILE A 187 9.49 10.13 -5.29
CA ILE A 187 9.91 8.76 -4.97
C ILE A 187 8.70 7.82 -4.99
N ARG A 188 7.57 8.30 -4.48
CA ARG A 188 6.26 7.64 -4.53
C ARG A 188 5.29 8.47 -5.38
N GLY A 189 4.44 7.82 -6.17
CA GLY A 189 3.38 8.51 -6.91
C GLY A 189 3.79 9.22 -8.20
N HIS A 190 4.94 8.86 -8.79
CA HIS A 190 5.43 9.43 -10.06
C HIS A 190 5.06 8.60 -11.30
N LYS A 191 4.49 7.40 -11.13
CA LYS A 191 4.07 6.56 -12.26
C LYS A 191 2.78 7.12 -12.85
N GLU A 192 2.70 7.17 -14.18
CA GLU A 192 1.57 7.75 -14.91
C GLU A 192 0.24 7.10 -14.52
N ASP A 193 0.22 5.78 -14.41
CA ASP A 193 -0.96 5.01 -14.02
C ASP A 193 -1.24 5.01 -12.50
N ASP A 194 -0.34 5.56 -11.68
CA ASP A 194 -0.54 5.71 -10.23
C ASP A 194 -1.36 6.96 -9.93
N LEU A 195 -2.63 6.98 -10.33
CA LEU A 195 -3.50 8.15 -10.18
C LEU A 195 -3.60 8.62 -8.73
N GLU A 196 -3.67 7.70 -7.76
CA GLU A 196 -3.73 8.08 -6.34
C GLU A 196 -2.41 8.61 -5.82
N GLY A 197 -1.29 8.02 -6.22
CA GLY A 197 0.02 8.51 -5.86
C GLY A 197 0.31 9.87 -6.50
N GLY A 198 -0.10 10.07 -7.76
CA GLY A 198 0.00 11.34 -8.47
C GLY A 198 -0.83 12.44 -7.83
N LYS A 199 -2.00 12.12 -7.25
CA LYS A 199 -2.75 13.07 -6.41
C LYS A 199 -1.91 13.53 -5.21
N MET A 200 -1.30 12.60 -4.48
CA MET A 200 -0.47 12.94 -3.32
C MET A 200 0.79 13.69 -3.69
N HIS A 201 1.45 13.34 -4.81
CA HIS A 201 2.58 14.10 -5.34
C HIS A 201 2.19 15.57 -5.57
N ARG A 202 1.11 15.84 -6.32
CA ARG A 202 0.62 17.21 -6.58
C ARG A 202 0.26 17.99 -5.32
N VAL A 203 -0.36 17.33 -4.33
CA VAL A 203 -0.72 18.00 -3.06
C VAL A 203 0.53 18.40 -2.27
N THR A 204 1.58 17.58 -2.31
CA THR A 204 2.80 17.73 -1.51
C THR A 204 3.93 18.49 -2.19
N GLU A 205 3.90 18.63 -3.52
CA GLU A 205 5.01 19.18 -4.33
C GLU A 205 5.51 20.57 -3.89
N LYS A 206 4.63 21.39 -3.28
CA LYS A 206 4.94 22.76 -2.80
C LYS A 206 5.01 22.88 -1.28
N MET A 207 4.97 21.76 -0.56
CA MET A 207 4.98 21.73 0.90
C MET A 207 6.39 21.64 1.45
N THR A 208 6.59 22.19 2.65
CA THR A 208 7.89 22.22 3.35
C THR A 208 7.98 21.09 4.37
N GLU A 209 9.20 20.83 4.86
CA GLU A 209 9.40 19.93 6.01
C GLU A 209 8.61 20.38 7.24
N GLU A 210 8.56 21.69 7.51
CA GLU A 210 7.73 22.24 8.59
C GLU A 210 6.24 21.90 8.39
N SER A 211 5.74 22.00 7.15
CA SER A 211 4.35 21.62 6.84
C SER A 211 4.08 20.14 7.15
N PHE A 212 5.07 19.27 6.90
CA PHE A 212 4.93 17.84 7.19
C PHE A 212 4.98 17.53 8.67
N LEU A 213 5.83 18.22 9.44
CA LEU A 213 5.86 18.12 10.90
C LEU A 213 4.55 18.61 11.52
N ASP A 214 4.03 19.74 11.07
CA ASP A 214 2.73 20.29 11.51
C ASP A 214 1.58 19.30 11.22
N LEU A 215 1.53 18.76 10.00
CA LEU A 215 0.54 17.73 9.62
C LEU A 215 0.66 16.46 10.46
N ALA A 216 1.88 15.98 10.72
CA ALA A 216 2.11 14.78 11.51
C ALA A 216 1.66 14.98 12.96
N ALA A 217 1.96 16.14 13.56
CA ALA A 217 1.46 16.51 14.89
C ALA A 217 -0.08 16.52 14.95
N HIS A 218 -0.73 17.12 13.95
CA HIS A 218 -2.20 17.13 13.90
C HIS A 218 -2.81 15.73 13.68
N ILE A 219 -2.22 14.89 12.83
CA ILE A 219 -2.71 13.52 12.58
C ILE A 219 -2.61 12.66 13.84
N ALA A 220 -1.59 12.87 14.67
CA ALA A 220 -1.49 12.20 15.96
C ALA A 220 -2.64 12.60 16.91
N ASP A 221 -3.02 13.89 16.95
CA ASP A 221 -4.19 14.36 17.70
C ASP A 221 -5.50 13.75 17.19
N LEU A 222 -5.65 13.61 15.86
CA LEU A 222 -6.80 12.93 15.26
C LEU A 222 -6.87 11.47 15.70
N ALA A 223 -5.73 10.78 15.77
CA ALA A 223 -5.66 9.38 16.17
C ALA A 223 -6.16 9.19 17.62
N GLU A 224 -5.77 10.07 18.54
CA GLU A 224 -6.28 10.01 19.92
C GLU A 224 -7.78 10.34 20.00
N ARG A 225 -8.24 11.35 19.26
CA ARG A 225 -9.64 11.80 19.27
C ARG A 225 -10.61 10.77 18.69
N TYR A 226 -10.20 10.03 17.66
CA TYR A 226 -11.07 9.13 16.88
C TYR A 226 -10.71 7.65 17.01
N LYS A 227 -9.94 7.26 18.03
CA LYS A 227 -9.50 5.87 18.28
C LYS A 227 -10.65 4.86 18.34
N ASP A 228 -11.80 5.26 18.88
CA ASP A 228 -12.96 4.38 19.09
C ASP A 228 -13.97 4.40 17.92
N GLU A 229 -13.78 5.28 16.94
CA GLU A 229 -14.72 5.43 15.82
C GLU A 229 -14.53 4.30 14.80
N ARG A 230 -15.40 3.28 14.81
CA ARG A 230 -15.31 2.14 13.88
C ARG A 230 -15.72 2.55 12.46
N PRO A 231 -15.01 2.08 11.41
CA PRO A 231 -15.46 2.23 10.03
C PRO A 231 -16.89 1.68 9.90
N ARG A 232 -17.81 2.48 9.34
CA ARG A 232 -19.17 1.99 9.06
C ARG A 232 -19.05 0.77 8.17
N ARG A 233 -19.46 -0.41 8.67
CA ARG A 233 -19.60 -1.61 7.83
C ARG A 233 -20.56 -1.23 6.71
N ARG A 234 -20.09 -1.24 5.44
CA ARG A 234 -21.03 -1.24 4.31
C ARG A 234 -21.91 -2.47 4.51
N ARG A 235 -23.20 -2.24 4.72
CA ARG A 235 -24.24 -3.27 4.69
C ARG A 235 -24.44 -3.72 3.25
#